data_AF-A0A553HMB1-F1
#
_entry.id   AF-A0A553HMB1-F1
#
_cell.length_a   1.000
_cell.length_b   1.000
_cell.length_c   1.000
_cell.angle_alpha   90.00
_cell.angle_beta   90.00
_cell.angle_gamma   90.00
#
_symmetry.space_group_name_H-M   'P 1'
#
loop_
_entity.id
_entity.type
_entity.pdbx_description
1 polymer ?
#
loop_
_entity_poly.entity_id
_entity_poly.type
_entity_poly.pdbx_seq_one_letter_code
_entity_poly.pdbx_strand_id
1 'polypeptide(L)'
;MIDDDSKYFSLSGDIRVGGPSTWHITDWDQRRVVSVTMDGEQDDESIAIEHFSRHSSQLSPNVYRIHVSDTGEIISRYTDSKNDPTYGVHYPLLSEISVPPGISVVKRDELEELERLGPDQWQYAHMAWKEMNLWMRLPHHPNIVTFDKIVLDELEGRMVGFTSSYVPGGNLEENNSRILKLEWLKQLIEVVDLLNLQYSIMHQDISPRNLIVDDSTDSIKIFDFNFAARIRRFLLPEGERYVEDRNDVKGVIFTMYELITQDYSLRSVPHEK
;
A
#
# COMPACT_ATOMS: atom_id res chain seq x y z
N MET A 1 10.54 10.07 8.79
CA MET A 1 9.33 10.10 9.66
C MET A 1 8.16 10.32 8.73
N ILE A 2 7.08 9.54 8.87
CA ILE A 2 5.85 9.77 8.12
C ILE A 2 5.20 11.05 8.67
N ASP A 3 4.53 11.81 7.81
CA ASP A 3 3.78 13.01 8.21
C ASP A 3 2.72 12.67 9.28
N ASP A 4 2.50 13.58 10.23
CA ASP A 4 1.63 13.33 11.39
C ASP A 4 0.19 13.00 10.98
N ASP A 5 -0.31 13.58 9.88
CA ASP A 5 -1.68 13.33 9.38
C ASP A 5 -1.83 11.94 8.76
N SER A 6 -0.71 11.32 8.35
CA SER A 6 -0.67 9.98 7.74
C SER A 6 -0.08 8.91 8.66
N LYS A 7 0.35 9.29 9.87
CA LYS A 7 1.08 8.41 10.78
C LYS A 7 0.21 7.32 11.39
N TYR A 8 -1.07 7.63 11.64
CA TYR A 8 -2.01 6.73 12.30
C TYR A 8 -3.16 6.35 11.37
N PHE A 9 -3.56 5.09 11.43
CA PHE A 9 -4.70 4.58 10.67
C PHE A 9 -5.48 3.56 11.49
N SER A 10 -6.80 3.55 11.40
CA SER A 10 -7.65 2.54 12.04
C SER A 10 -8.39 1.73 10.99
N LEU A 11 -8.25 0.39 11.03
CA LEU A 11 -9.02 -0.48 10.14
C LEU A 11 -10.43 -0.73 10.64
N SER A 12 -10.52 -0.93 11.95
CA SER A 12 -11.63 -1.64 12.54
C SER A 12 -11.75 -1.25 14.00
N GLY A 13 -12.98 -1.36 14.48
CA GLY A 13 -13.30 -1.24 15.89
C GLY A 13 -14.46 -2.15 16.27
N ASP A 14 -14.52 -2.50 17.55
CA ASP A 14 -15.68 -3.10 18.20
C ASP A 14 -16.47 -1.95 18.85
N ILE A 15 -17.61 -1.61 18.24
CA ILE A 15 -18.54 -0.59 18.73
C ILE A 15 -19.74 -1.29 19.33
N ARG A 16 -20.02 -1.00 20.60
CA ARG A 16 -21.16 -1.54 21.32
C ARG A 16 -22.13 -0.43 21.65
N VAL A 17 -23.43 -0.70 21.51
CA VAL A 17 -24.49 0.24 21.89
C VAL A 17 -24.34 0.60 23.36
N GLY A 18 -24.10 1.88 23.65
CA GLY A 18 -23.83 2.39 25.00
C GLY A 18 -22.41 2.18 25.52
N GLY A 19 -21.48 1.70 24.70
CA GLY A 19 -20.08 1.46 25.04
C GLY A 19 -19.80 0.13 25.77
N PRO A 20 -18.52 -0.20 26.01
CA PRO A 20 -17.32 0.50 25.56
C PRO A 20 -17.04 0.28 24.07
N SER A 21 -16.35 1.23 23.44
CA SER A 21 -15.81 1.11 22.09
C SER A 21 -14.33 0.74 22.14
N THR A 22 -13.85 -0.05 21.18
CA THR A 22 -12.42 -0.35 21.03
C THR A 22 -12.01 -0.19 19.58
N TRP A 23 -11.01 0.65 19.31
CA TRP A 23 -10.46 0.87 17.98
C TRP A 23 -9.04 0.31 17.87
N HIS A 24 -8.69 -0.23 16.69
CA HIS A 24 -7.37 -0.82 16.44
C HIS A 24 -6.52 0.12 15.59
N ILE A 25 -5.58 0.80 16.23
CA ILE A 25 -4.81 1.88 15.61
C ILE A 25 -3.45 1.35 15.19
N THR A 26 -3.17 1.46 13.90
CA THR A 26 -1.86 1.21 13.28
C THR A 26 -1.00 2.44 13.43
N ASP A 27 0.16 2.29 14.07
CA ASP A 27 1.23 3.27 14.08
C ASP A 27 2.25 2.85 13.00
N TRP A 28 2.21 3.54 11.85
CA TRP A 28 3.08 3.22 10.71
C TRP A 28 4.55 3.53 11.01
N ASP A 29 4.79 4.47 11.92
CA ASP A 29 6.14 4.85 12.30
C ASP A 29 6.77 3.80 13.22
N GLN A 30 5.99 3.22 14.12
CA GLN A 30 6.44 2.15 15.02
C GLN A 30 6.19 0.74 14.47
N ARG A 31 5.52 0.61 13.32
CA ARG A 31 5.15 -0.66 12.66
C ARG A 31 4.41 -1.62 13.61
N ARG A 32 3.46 -1.09 14.39
CA ARG A 32 2.66 -1.89 15.33
C ARG A 32 1.21 -1.45 15.35
N VAL A 33 0.34 -2.33 15.84
CA VAL A 33 -1.07 -2.03 16.08
C VAL A 33 -1.33 -2.00 17.58
N VAL A 34 -1.99 -0.96 18.07
CA VAL A 34 -2.41 -0.83 19.47
C VAL A 34 -3.91 -0.64 19.54
N SER A 35 -4.57 -1.42 20.40
CA SER A 35 -6.00 -1.24 20.65
C SER A 35 -6.24 -0.10 21.64
N VAL A 36 -7.20 0.78 21.35
CA VAL A 36 -7.62 1.87 22.23
C VAL A 36 -9.06 1.65 22.63
N THR A 37 -9.28 1.39 23.92
CA THR A 37 -10.61 1.22 24.50
C THR A 37 -11.05 2.51 25.18
N MET A 38 -12.31 2.89 24.97
CA MET A 38 -12.98 4.03 25.60
C MET A 38 -14.32 3.58 26.19
N ASP A 39 -14.75 4.22 27.27
CA ASP A 39 -15.96 3.81 28.00
C ASP A 39 -17.26 4.10 27.23
N GLY A 40 -17.26 5.16 26.42
CA GLY A 40 -18.39 5.54 25.57
C GLY A 40 -18.48 4.78 24.25
N GLU A 41 -19.66 4.87 23.64
CA GLU A 41 -19.87 4.54 22.23
C GLU A 41 -19.21 5.62 21.37
N GLN A 42 -18.30 5.21 20.48
CA GLN A 42 -17.60 6.10 19.56
C GLN A 42 -17.82 5.55 18.15
N ASP A 43 -18.50 6.34 17.32
CA ASP A 43 -18.92 5.94 15.98
C ASP A 43 -17.78 6.00 14.95
N ASP A 44 -16.72 6.75 15.26
CA ASP A 44 -15.54 6.92 14.40
C ASP A 44 -14.22 6.83 15.18
N GLU A 45 -13.15 6.54 14.44
CA GLU A 45 -11.81 6.32 14.95
C GLU A 45 -11.05 7.59 15.35
N SER A 46 -11.52 8.79 14.98
CA SER A 46 -10.74 10.03 15.06
C SER A 46 -10.37 10.35 16.50
N ILE A 47 -11.32 10.18 17.43
CA ILE A 47 -11.09 10.40 18.86
C ILE A 47 -10.08 9.39 19.42
N ALA A 48 -10.16 8.14 18.97
CA ALA A 48 -9.21 7.11 19.37
C ALA A 48 -7.78 7.44 18.89
N ILE A 49 -7.64 7.88 17.64
CA ILE A 49 -6.37 8.34 17.04
C ILE A 49 -5.84 9.56 17.79
N GLU A 50 -6.69 10.53 18.09
CA GLU A 50 -6.31 11.72 18.85
C GLU A 50 -5.80 11.36 20.24
N HIS A 51 -6.49 10.48 20.97
CA HIS A 51 -6.05 10.04 22.29
C HIS A 51 -4.75 9.24 22.21
N PHE A 52 -4.62 8.33 21.24
CA PHE A 52 -3.42 7.52 21.07
C PHE A 52 -2.20 8.37 20.69
N SER A 53 -2.35 9.32 19.78
CA SER A 53 -1.24 10.12 19.26
C SER A 53 -0.50 10.86 20.39
N ARG A 54 -1.24 11.35 21.40
CA ARG A 54 -0.70 12.02 22.61
C ARG A 54 0.24 11.14 23.44
N HIS A 55 0.08 9.82 23.40
CA HIS A 55 0.82 8.87 24.24
C HIS A 55 1.77 7.96 23.46
N SER A 56 1.58 7.82 22.15
CA SER A 56 2.28 6.88 21.25
C SER A 56 3.80 6.79 21.48
N SER A 57 4.48 7.93 21.66
CA SER A 57 5.93 8.03 21.84
C SER A 57 6.42 7.55 23.21
N GLN A 58 5.53 7.50 24.21
CA GLN A 58 5.84 7.11 25.59
C GLN A 58 5.40 5.67 25.90
N LEU A 59 4.63 5.05 25.00
CA LEU A 59 4.13 3.70 25.18
C LEU A 59 5.23 2.68 24.90
N SER A 60 5.53 1.85 25.91
CA SER A 60 6.43 0.71 25.76
C SER A 60 6.02 -0.21 24.60
N PRO A 61 6.97 -0.80 23.85
CA PRO A 61 6.67 -1.69 22.71
C PRO A 61 5.78 -2.90 23.06
N ASN A 62 5.80 -3.36 24.31
CA ASN A 62 5.02 -4.51 24.78
C ASN A 62 3.57 -4.18 25.19
N VAL A 63 3.12 -2.93 25.02
CA VAL A 63 1.73 -2.54 25.26
C VAL A 63 0.92 -2.79 23.99
N TYR A 64 -0.08 -3.67 24.11
CA TYR A 64 -0.96 -4.07 23.01
C TYR A 64 -2.31 -3.36 23.05
N ARG A 65 -2.73 -2.93 24.24
CA ARG A 65 -3.97 -2.18 24.44
C ARG A 65 -3.82 -1.12 25.51
N ILE A 66 -4.48 0.01 25.31
CA ILE A 66 -4.69 1.04 26.33
C ILE A 66 -6.19 1.25 26.54
N HIS A 67 -6.56 1.59 27.76
CA HIS A 67 -7.89 2.11 28.09
C HIS A 67 -7.72 3.55 28.51
N VAL A 68 -8.47 4.44 27.87
CA VAL A 68 -8.40 5.88 28.08
C VAL A 68 -9.74 6.41 28.59
N SER A 69 -9.66 7.46 29.41
CA SER A 69 -10.82 8.25 29.84
C SER A 69 -11.40 9.07 28.69
N ASP A 70 -12.55 9.70 28.92
CA ASP A 70 -13.15 10.68 27.99
C ASP A 70 -12.26 11.91 27.70
N THR A 71 -11.26 12.18 28.55
CA THR A 71 -10.27 13.25 28.33
C THR A 71 -9.01 12.76 27.62
N GLY A 72 -8.91 11.46 27.35
CA GLY A 72 -7.76 10.81 26.73
C GLY A 72 -6.63 10.48 27.69
N GLU A 73 -6.85 10.46 29.01
CA GLU A 73 -5.84 10.02 29.98
C GLU A 73 -5.80 8.49 30.05
N ILE A 74 -4.59 7.90 30.11
CA ILE A 74 -4.45 6.44 30.21
C ILE A 74 -4.87 5.98 31.61
N ILE A 75 -5.99 5.25 31.68
CA ILE A 75 -6.49 4.59 32.88
C ILE A 75 -5.72 3.28 33.10
N SER A 76 -5.57 2.46 32.05
CA SER A 76 -4.88 1.18 32.15
C SER A 76 -4.14 0.79 30.88
N ARG A 77 -3.12 -0.06 31.03
CA ARG A 77 -2.26 -0.59 29.96
C ARG A 77 -2.26 -2.10 30.03
N TYR A 78 -2.36 -2.75 28.88
CA TYR A 78 -2.43 -4.19 28.76
C TYR A 78 -1.25 -4.70 27.92
N THR A 79 -0.50 -5.64 28.49
CA THR A 79 0.70 -6.24 27.88
C THR A 79 0.56 -7.75 27.65
N ASP A 80 -0.63 -8.30 27.88
CA ASP A 80 -0.94 -9.71 27.62
C ASP A 80 -1.20 -9.89 26.12
N SER A 81 -0.52 -10.87 25.50
CA SER A 81 -0.57 -11.16 24.07
C SER A 81 -1.98 -11.48 23.57
N LYS A 82 -2.92 -11.87 24.44
CA LYS A 82 -4.34 -12.02 24.06
C LYS A 82 -5.00 -10.70 23.61
N ASN A 83 -4.39 -9.56 23.94
CA ASN A 83 -4.85 -8.25 23.52
C ASN A 83 -4.13 -7.73 22.29
N ASP A 84 -3.17 -8.49 21.73
CA ASP A 84 -2.45 -8.13 20.52
C ASP A 84 -3.41 -8.26 19.33
N PRO A 85 -3.81 -7.13 18.70
CA PRO A 85 -4.69 -7.16 17.54
C PRO A 85 -3.91 -7.42 16.24
N THR A 86 -2.57 -7.56 16.30
CA THR A 86 -1.74 -7.73 15.12
C THR A 86 -2.06 -9.07 14.47
N TYR A 87 -2.64 -9.03 13.28
CA TYR A 87 -2.82 -10.23 12.48
C TYR A 87 -1.47 -10.85 12.14
N GLY A 88 -1.33 -12.15 12.38
CA GLY A 88 -0.16 -12.91 11.95
C GLY A 88 -0.09 -12.92 10.43
N VAL A 89 0.85 -12.17 9.85
CA VAL A 89 1.15 -12.27 8.43
C VAL A 89 1.96 -13.53 8.18
N HIS A 90 1.47 -14.40 7.32
CA HIS A 90 2.24 -15.58 6.89
C HIS A 90 3.33 -15.16 5.91
N TYR A 91 4.57 -15.12 6.39
CA TYR A 91 5.76 -14.92 5.56
C TYR A 91 6.36 -16.29 5.17
N PRO A 92 6.25 -16.71 3.89
CA PRO A 92 6.76 -18.00 3.45
C PRO A 92 8.29 -18.01 3.42
N LEU A 93 8.87 -19.21 3.55
CA LEU A 93 10.28 -19.43 3.26
C LEU A 93 10.53 -19.32 1.75
N LEU A 94 11.74 -18.91 1.37
CA LEU A 94 12.13 -18.83 -0.04
C LEU A 94 11.96 -20.17 -0.78
N SER A 95 12.19 -21.29 -0.09
CA SER A 95 12.02 -22.64 -0.64
C SER A 95 10.58 -23.03 -0.92
N GLU A 96 9.60 -22.34 -0.34
CA GLU A 96 8.17 -22.64 -0.50
C GLU A 96 7.59 -22.00 -1.77
N ILE A 97 8.39 -21.20 -2.49
CA ILE A 97 7.91 -20.37 -3.58
C ILE A 97 8.75 -20.55 -4.84
N SER A 98 8.12 -20.35 -5.99
CA SER A 98 8.82 -20.41 -7.28
C SER A 98 9.39 -19.03 -7.60
N VAL A 99 10.71 -18.88 -7.56
CA VAL A 99 11.40 -17.63 -7.94
C VAL A 99 11.89 -17.76 -9.39
N PRO A 100 11.56 -16.81 -10.29
CA PRO A 100 12.09 -16.80 -11.65
C PRO A 100 13.62 -16.67 -11.67
N PRO A 101 14.30 -17.28 -12.66
CA PRO A 101 15.74 -17.09 -12.83
C PRO A 101 16.11 -15.60 -12.96
N GLY A 102 17.18 -15.19 -12.28
CA GLY A 102 17.69 -13.82 -12.33
C GLY A 102 17.16 -12.90 -11.22
N ILE A 103 16.13 -13.31 -10.46
CA ILE A 103 15.71 -12.57 -9.27
C ILE A 103 16.68 -12.87 -8.12
N SER A 104 17.22 -11.81 -7.53
CA SER A 104 18.13 -11.91 -6.39
C SER A 104 17.40 -11.69 -5.06
N VAL A 105 18.07 -12.08 -3.98
CA VAL A 105 17.58 -11.87 -2.61
C VAL A 105 18.54 -10.94 -1.87
N VAL A 106 18.01 -10.23 -0.89
CA VAL A 106 18.77 -9.38 0.04
C VAL A 106 18.23 -9.59 1.44
N LYS A 107 19.08 -9.55 2.45
CA LYS A 107 18.58 -9.57 3.83
C LYS A 107 18.15 -8.17 4.25
N ARG A 108 17.11 -8.10 5.08
CA ARG A 108 16.59 -6.82 5.57
C ARG A 108 17.65 -6.02 6.35
N ASP A 109 18.52 -6.69 7.10
CA ASP A 109 19.61 -6.06 7.87
C ASP A 109 20.77 -5.56 6.99
N GLU A 110 20.77 -5.87 5.69
CA GLU A 110 21.69 -5.30 4.68
C GLU A 110 21.12 -4.03 4.03
N LEU A 111 19.88 -3.65 4.34
CA LEU A 111 19.23 -2.45 3.82
C LEU A 111 19.28 -1.33 4.84
N GLU A 112 19.58 -0.12 4.36
CA GLU A 112 19.50 1.11 5.15
C GLU A 112 18.22 1.86 4.79
N GLU A 113 17.40 2.16 5.79
CA GLU A 113 16.18 2.94 5.61
C GLU A 113 16.53 4.43 5.59
N LEU A 114 16.47 5.03 4.40
CA LEU A 114 16.76 6.47 4.21
C LEU A 114 15.53 7.34 4.49
N GLU A 115 14.36 6.89 4.06
CA GLU A 115 13.11 7.63 4.14
C GLU A 115 11.90 6.68 4.11
N ARG A 116 10.73 7.18 4.56
CA ARG A 116 9.44 6.49 4.47
C ARG A 116 8.53 7.27 3.54
N LEU A 117 8.11 6.65 2.45
CA LEU A 117 7.27 7.27 1.42
C LEU A 117 5.77 7.34 1.79
N GLY A 118 5.41 6.99 3.02
CA GLY A 118 4.04 7.04 3.52
C GLY A 118 3.41 5.65 3.73
N PRO A 119 2.20 5.60 4.28
CA PRO A 119 1.48 4.36 4.48
C PRO A 119 0.90 3.86 3.16
N ASP A 120 1.32 2.68 2.74
CA ASP A 120 0.52 1.88 1.82
C ASP A 120 -0.51 1.09 2.66
N GLN A 121 -1.72 0.82 2.19
CA GLN A 121 -2.73 0.14 3.03
C GLN A 121 -2.34 -1.36 3.21
N TRP A 122 -1.42 -1.66 4.14
CA TRP A 122 -0.82 -2.99 4.41
C TRP A 122 -1.78 -4.09 4.87
N GLN A 123 -3.09 -3.84 4.88
CA GLN A 123 -4.10 -4.81 5.37
C GLN A 123 -4.24 -6.07 4.54
N TYR A 124 -3.52 -6.14 3.44
CA TYR A 124 -3.49 -7.31 2.61
C TYR A 124 -2.03 -7.66 2.37
N ALA A 125 -1.38 -8.28 3.35
CA ALA A 125 -0.19 -9.08 3.04
C ALA A 125 -0.44 -10.03 1.86
N HIS A 126 -1.71 -10.43 1.65
CA HIS A 126 -2.18 -11.08 0.43
C HIS A 126 -2.01 -10.24 -0.85
N MET A 127 -2.40 -8.96 -0.86
CA MET A 127 -2.19 -8.06 -2.01
C MET A 127 -0.70 -7.86 -2.27
N ALA A 128 0.11 -7.60 -1.23
CA ALA A 128 1.56 -7.48 -1.39
C ALA A 128 2.19 -8.77 -1.97
N TRP A 129 1.70 -9.94 -1.56
CA TRP A 129 2.12 -11.22 -2.12
C TRP A 129 1.76 -11.36 -3.60
N LYS A 130 0.52 -11.02 -3.95
CA LYS A 130 -0.01 -11.06 -5.31
C LYS A 130 0.76 -10.10 -6.21
N GLU A 131 0.94 -8.87 -5.77
CA GLU A 131 1.70 -7.82 -6.46
C GLU A 131 3.11 -8.30 -6.75
N MET A 132 3.85 -8.69 -5.71
CA MET A 132 5.21 -9.18 -5.83
C MET A 132 5.29 -10.34 -6.83
N ASN A 133 4.38 -11.32 -6.74
CA ASN A 133 4.39 -12.47 -7.65
C ASN A 133 4.11 -12.10 -9.11
N LEU A 134 3.27 -11.10 -9.34
CA LEU A 134 2.99 -10.59 -10.69
C LEU A 134 4.20 -9.82 -11.21
N TRP A 135 4.67 -8.83 -10.44
CA TRP A 135 5.70 -7.89 -10.84
C TRP A 135 7.06 -8.57 -11.08
N MET A 136 7.47 -9.48 -10.20
CA MET A 136 8.73 -10.24 -10.36
C MET A 136 8.77 -11.12 -11.61
N ARG A 137 7.62 -11.36 -12.26
CA ARG A 137 7.48 -12.20 -13.47
C ARG A 137 7.25 -11.38 -14.73
N LEU A 138 7.11 -10.06 -14.63
CA LEU A 138 7.01 -9.20 -15.78
C LEU A 138 8.38 -9.13 -16.48
N PRO A 139 8.43 -9.24 -17.82
CA PRO A 139 9.64 -8.93 -18.56
C PRO A 139 10.09 -7.50 -18.30
N HIS A 140 11.41 -7.28 -18.30
CA HIS A 140 11.95 -5.93 -18.18
C HIS A 140 11.43 -5.05 -19.33
N HIS A 141 10.93 -3.87 -19.00
CA HIS A 141 10.36 -2.92 -19.95
C HIS A 141 10.74 -1.48 -19.56
N PRO A 142 11.13 -0.60 -20.51
CA PRO A 142 11.56 0.75 -20.19
C PRO A 142 10.49 1.59 -19.47
N ASN A 143 9.21 1.34 -19.73
CA ASN A 143 8.08 2.07 -19.13
C ASN A 143 7.43 1.35 -17.94
N ILE A 144 8.08 0.32 -17.36
CA ILE A 144 7.65 -0.32 -16.12
C ILE A 144 8.79 -0.19 -15.11
N VAL A 145 8.48 0.23 -13.88
CA VAL A 145 9.49 0.24 -12.82
C VAL A 145 10.01 -1.18 -12.59
N THR A 146 11.32 -1.33 -12.44
CA THR A 146 11.92 -2.67 -12.38
C THR A 146 11.81 -3.24 -10.99
N PHE A 147 11.28 -4.47 -10.90
CA PHE A 147 11.41 -5.30 -9.70
C PHE A 147 12.89 -5.67 -9.51
N ASP A 148 13.42 -5.48 -8.31
CA ASP A 148 14.85 -5.65 -8.04
C ASP A 148 15.12 -6.94 -7.23
N LYS A 149 14.69 -6.98 -5.96
CA LYS A 149 15.01 -8.10 -5.06
C LYS A 149 13.85 -8.53 -4.19
N ILE A 150 13.93 -9.77 -3.73
CA ILE A 150 13.17 -10.26 -2.59
C ILE A 150 13.91 -9.91 -1.29
N VAL A 151 13.19 -9.42 -0.29
CA VAL A 151 13.74 -9.12 1.04
C VAL A 151 13.43 -10.27 2.00
N LEU A 152 14.48 -10.79 2.62
CA LEU A 152 14.39 -11.84 3.64
C LEU A 152 14.64 -11.28 5.05
N ASP A 153 13.95 -11.81 6.05
CA ASP A 153 14.28 -11.52 7.44
C ASP A 153 15.56 -12.23 7.90
N GLU A 154 16.17 -11.68 8.93
CA GLU A 154 17.44 -12.11 9.51
C GLU A 154 17.33 -13.30 10.48
N LEU A 155 16.13 -13.62 10.98
CA LEU A 155 15.87 -14.62 12.03
C LEU A 155 15.64 -16.02 11.44
N GLU A 156 14.69 -16.13 10.53
CA GLU A 156 14.22 -17.39 9.94
C GLU A 156 14.42 -17.45 8.42
N GLY A 157 14.82 -16.34 7.79
CA GLY A 157 15.01 -16.26 6.34
C GLY A 157 13.69 -16.31 5.57
N ARG A 158 12.60 -15.86 6.18
CA ARG A 158 11.29 -15.71 5.54
C ARG A 158 11.25 -14.46 4.71
N MET A 159 10.39 -14.51 3.69
CA MET A 159 10.17 -13.39 2.82
C MET A 159 9.30 -12.34 3.47
N VAL A 160 9.86 -11.16 3.74
CA VAL A 160 9.16 -10.05 4.42
C VAL A 160 8.82 -8.89 3.50
N GLY A 161 9.29 -8.90 2.26
CA GLY A 161 8.97 -7.88 1.27
C GLY A 161 9.79 -8.01 -0.02
N PHE A 162 9.84 -6.92 -0.78
CA PHE A 162 10.60 -6.81 -2.01
C PHE A 162 11.14 -5.37 -2.20
N THR A 163 12.09 -5.21 -3.11
CA THR A 163 12.61 -3.90 -3.56
C THR A 163 12.29 -3.67 -5.03
N SER A 164 12.16 -2.40 -5.39
CA SER A 164 12.06 -1.94 -6.78
C SER A 164 13.10 -0.85 -7.04
N SER A 165 13.38 -0.54 -8.31
CA SER A 165 14.28 0.55 -8.65
C SER A 165 13.70 1.91 -8.23
N TYR A 166 14.44 2.65 -7.43
CA TYR A 166 14.09 4.02 -7.08
C TYR A 166 14.26 4.95 -8.30
N VAL A 167 13.22 5.72 -8.60
CA VAL A 167 13.24 6.76 -9.63
C VAL A 167 12.99 8.10 -8.93
N PRO A 168 13.95 9.05 -9.00
CA PRO A 168 13.82 10.33 -8.32
C PRO A 168 12.76 11.21 -8.98
N GLY A 169 12.24 12.19 -8.22
CA GLY A 169 11.40 13.26 -8.76
C GLY A 169 9.89 13.11 -8.48
N GLY A 170 9.49 12.12 -7.68
CA GLY A 170 8.11 11.91 -7.25
C GLY A 170 7.19 11.40 -8.35
N ASN A 171 5.98 11.00 -7.95
CA ASN A 171 4.92 10.66 -8.90
C ASN A 171 4.31 11.93 -9.54
N LEU A 172 3.51 11.73 -10.59
CA LEU A 172 2.88 12.84 -11.31
C LEU A 172 1.79 13.57 -10.51
N GLU A 173 1.29 12.98 -9.42
CA GLU A 173 0.36 13.63 -8.50
C GLU A 173 1.06 14.65 -7.60
N GLU A 174 2.19 14.26 -7.02
CA GLU A 174 3.00 15.11 -6.14
C GLU A 174 3.74 16.18 -6.94
N ASN A 175 4.26 15.84 -8.12
CA ASN A 175 5.07 16.75 -8.92
C ASN A 175 4.23 17.49 -9.98
N ASN A 176 3.37 18.39 -9.51
CA ASN A 176 2.50 19.23 -10.34
C ASN A 176 3.24 20.27 -11.20
N SER A 177 4.57 20.42 -11.04
CA SER A 177 5.39 21.34 -11.82
C SER A 177 5.75 20.80 -13.21
N ARG A 178 5.61 19.48 -13.42
CA ARG A 178 5.97 18.82 -14.68
C ARG A 178 5.01 19.23 -15.79
N ILE A 179 5.57 19.68 -16.91
CA ILE A 179 4.81 19.93 -18.13
C ILE A 179 4.54 18.58 -18.80
N LEU A 180 3.27 18.22 -18.91
CA LEU A 180 2.81 17.03 -19.61
C LEU A 180 3.33 17.01 -21.06
N LYS A 181 3.93 15.90 -21.46
CA LYS A 181 4.38 15.64 -22.83
C LYS A 181 3.48 14.62 -23.51
N LEU A 182 3.11 14.88 -24.76
CA LEU A 182 2.34 13.91 -25.57
C LEU A 182 3.10 12.58 -25.76
N GLU A 183 4.44 12.60 -25.73
CA GLU A 183 5.24 11.37 -25.77
C GLU A 183 5.00 10.49 -24.54
N TRP A 184 4.77 11.07 -23.36
CA TRP A 184 4.43 10.30 -22.15
C TRP A 184 3.07 9.61 -22.29
N LEU A 185 2.07 10.28 -22.87
CA LEU A 185 0.79 9.65 -23.17
C LEU A 185 0.97 8.47 -24.13
N LYS A 186 1.76 8.65 -25.20
CA LYS A 186 2.04 7.57 -26.14
C LYS A 186 2.70 6.37 -25.46
N GLN A 187 3.75 6.60 -24.67
CA GLN A 187 4.43 5.56 -23.89
C GLN A 187 3.48 4.85 -22.91
N LEU A 188 2.59 5.61 -22.26
CA LEU A 188 1.59 5.05 -21.35
C LEU A 188 0.59 4.14 -22.08
N ILE A 189 0.09 4.57 -23.25
CA ILE A 189 -0.80 3.73 -24.08
C ILE A 189 -0.09 2.47 -24.51
N GLU A 190 1.16 2.57 -24.98
CA GLU A 190 1.95 1.43 -25.45
C GLU A 190 2.20 0.39 -24.35
N VAL A 191 2.56 0.84 -23.13
CA VAL A 191 2.76 -0.08 -22.00
C VAL A 191 1.45 -0.68 -21.48
N VAL A 192 0.37 0.09 -21.47
CA VAL A 192 -0.97 -0.41 -21.10
C VAL A 192 -1.44 -1.46 -22.11
N ASP A 193 -1.29 -1.21 -23.41
CA ASP A 193 -1.61 -2.18 -24.46
C ASP A 193 -0.76 -3.45 -24.35
N LEU A 194 0.54 -3.30 -24.05
CA LEU A 194 1.42 -4.45 -23.79
C LEU A 194 0.89 -5.32 -22.64
N LEU A 195 0.58 -4.71 -21.49
CA LEU A 195 0.02 -5.41 -20.32
C LEU A 195 -1.30 -6.10 -20.68
N ASN A 196 -2.24 -5.36 -21.26
CA ASN A 196 -3.61 -5.81 -21.50
C ASN A 196 -3.67 -6.87 -22.60
N LEU A 197 -3.04 -6.62 -23.74
CA LEU A 197 -3.20 -7.41 -24.96
C LEU A 197 -2.19 -8.56 -25.03
N GLN A 198 -0.94 -8.34 -24.62
CA GLN A 198 0.10 -9.39 -24.71
C GLN A 198 0.20 -10.21 -23.44
N TYR A 199 0.18 -9.58 -22.27
CA TYR A 199 0.32 -10.29 -21.00
C TYR A 199 -1.01 -10.70 -20.36
N SER A 200 -2.14 -10.22 -20.89
CA SER A 200 -3.47 -10.43 -20.31
C SER A 200 -3.55 -9.99 -18.85
N ILE A 201 -2.87 -8.89 -18.52
CA ILE A 201 -2.83 -8.25 -17.20
C ILE A 201 -3.47 -6.88 -17.35
N MET A 202 -4.42 -6.55 -16.49
CA MET A 202 -4.86 -5.18 -16.27
C MET A 202 -4.23 -4.66 -14.99
N HIS A 203 -3.80 -3.40 -14.99
CA HIS A 203 -3.32 -2.72 -13.81
C HIS A 203 -4.45 -2.41 -12.82
N GLN A 204 -5.62 -2.01 -13.33
CA GLN A 204 -6.82 -1.63 -12.59
C GLN A 204 -6.69 -0.39 -11.69
N ASP A 205 -5.55 0.31 -11.76
CA ASP A 205 -5.32 1.53 -10.98
C ASP A 205 -4.38 2.53 -11.69
N ILE A 206 -4.60 2.73 -13.00
CA ILE A 206 -3.88 3.76 -13.76
C ILE A 206 -4.32 5.14 -13.28
N SER A 207 -3.41 5.87 -12.63
CA SER A 207 -3.65 7.20 -12.07
C SER A 207 -2.33 7.98 -11.91
N PRO A 208 -2.35 9.32 -11.78
CA PRO A 208 -1.12 10.11 -11.63
C PRO A 208 -0.21 9.69 -10.47
N ARG A 209 -0.77 9.19 -9.36
CA ARG A 209 0.00 8.68 -8.20
C ARG A 209 0.81 7.42 -8.52
N ASN A 210 0.39 6.62 -9.51
CA ASN A 210 1.05 5.37 -9.92
C ASN A 210 1.91 5.54 -11.17
N LEU A 211 2.24 6.79 -11.51
CA LEU A 211 3.06 7.16 -12.67
C LEU A 211 4.21 8.06 -12.24
N ILE A 212 5.42 7.73 -12.68
CA ILE A 212 6.64 8.50 -12.41
C ILE A 212 7.35 8.78 -13.73
N VAL A 213 8.19 9.82 -13.75
CA VAL A 213 9.00 10.16 -14.92
C VAL A 213 10.47 9.99 -14.56
N ASP A 214 11.17 9.15 -15.30
CA ASP A 214 12.61 9.00 -15.20
C ASP A 214 13.30 10.15 -15.95
N ASP A 215 13.85 11.11 -15.21
CA ASP A 215 14.49 12.30 -15.75
C ASP A 215 15.73 11.99 -16.61
N SER A 216 16.37 10.82 -16.42
CA SER A 216 17.55 10.43 -17.21
C SER A 216 17.20 10.01 -18.63
N THR A 217 16.01 9.44 -18.82
CA THR A 217 15.52 8.94 -20.11
C THR A 217 14.35 9.75 -20.66
N ASP A 218 13.82 10.70 -19.86
CA ASP A 218 12.60 11.46 -20.12
C ASP A 218 11.40 10.55 -20.44
N SER A 219 11.31 9.42 -19.75
CA SER A 219 10.30 8.38 -20.00
C SER A 219 9.36 8.18 -18.82
N ILE A 220 8.07 8.00 -19.11
CA ILE A 220 7.09 7.64 -18.10
C ILE A 220 7.25 6.17 -17.71
N LYS A 221 7.09 5.87 -16.43
CA LYS A 221 7.08 4.50 -15.90
C LYS A 221 5.85 4.29 -15.03
N ILE A 222 5.24 3.11 -15.19
CA ILE A 222 4.17 2.62 -14.32
C ILE A 222 4.74 1.77 -13.19
N PHE A 223 4.12 1.86 -12.02
CA PHE A 223 4.42 1.05 -10.83
C PHE A 223 3.15 0.84 -10.00
N ASP A 224 3.28 0.12 -8.88
CA ASP A 224 2.20 -0.23 -7.96
C ASP A 224 1.14 -1.19 -8.56
N PHE A 225 1.49 -2.48 -8.59
CA PHE A 225 0.65 -3.52 -9.18
C PHE A 225 -0.29 -4.19 -8.15
N ASN A 226 -0.57 -3.55 -7.02
CA ASN A 226 -1.40 -4.08 -5.94
C ASN A 226 -2.79 -4.54 -6.41
N PHE A 227 -3.45 -3.74 -7.27
CA PHE A 227 -4.75 -4.04 -7.86
C PHE A 227 -4.68 -4.83 -9.17
N ALA A 228 -3.49 -5.07 -9.71
CA ALA A 228 -3.35 -5.68 -11.02
C ALA A 228 -3.95 -7.10 -11.06
N ALA A 229 -4.67 -7.43 -12.11
CA ALA A 229 -5.33 -8.73 -12.25
C ALA A 229 -5.17 -9.32 -13.65
N ARG A 230 -5.26 -10.65 -13.74
CA ARG A 230 -5.22 -11.37 -15.01
C ARG A 230 -6.62 -11.48 -15.61
N ILE A 231 -6.81 -11.03 -16.83
CA ILE A 231 -8.10 -10.97 -17.55
C ILE A 231 -8.76 -12.35 -17.70
N ARG A 232 -7.95 -13.41 -17.91
CA ARG A 232 -8.45 -14.75 -18.29
C ARG A 232 -8.23 -15.85 -17.25
N ARG A 233 -7.88 -15.53 -15.99
CA ARG A 233 -7.67 -16.58 -15.00
C ARG A 233 -9.01 -17.02 -14.41
N PHE A 234 -9.40 -18.26 -14.69
CA PHE A 234 -10.55 -18.92 -14.08
C PHE A 234 -10.46 -18.82 -12.55
N LEU A 235 -11.47 -18.14 -11.98
CA LEU A 235 -12.04 -18.27 -10.64
C LEU A 235 -11.24 -19.18 -9.69
N LEU A 236 -10.16 -18.67 -9.11
CA LEU A 236 -9.77 -19.18 -7.80
C LEU A 236 -10.77 -18.59 -6.79
N PRO A 237 -11.32 -19.38 -5.86
CA PRO A 237 -12.31 -18.90 -4.89
C PRO A 237 -11.84 -17.71 -4.03
N GLU A 238 -10.52 -17.54 -3.91
CA GLU A 238 -9.85 -16.68 -2.93
C GLU A 238 -8.93 -15.62 -3.57
N GLY A 239 -9.02 -15.39 -4.89
CA GLY A 239 -8.25 -14.34 -5.57
C GLY A 239 -9.11 -13.12 -5.89
N GLU A 240 -8.55 -11.92 -5.71
CA GLU A 240 -9.16 -10.68 -6.22
C GLU A 240 -9.53 -10.82 -7.69
N ARG A 241 -10.79 -10.51 -7.97
CA ARG A 241 -11.37 -10.68 -9.29
C ARG A 241 -10.95 -9.50 -10.16
N TYR A 242 -10.70 -9.80 -11.43
CA TYR A 242 -10.76 -8.78 -12.46
C TYR A 242 -12.10 -8.04 -12.34
N VAL A 243 -12.05 -6.72 -12.21
CA VAL A 243 -13.21 -5.85 -12.14
C VAL A 243 -13.33 -5.16 -13.49
N GLU A 244 -14.38 -5.49 -14.25
CA GLU A 244 -14.58 -4.97 -15.60
C GLU A 244 -14.64 -3.43 -15.63
N ASP A 245 -15.16 -2.83 -14.56
CA ASP A 245 -15.27 -1.38 -14.40
C ASP A 245 -13.93 -0.68 -14.16
N ARG A 246 -12.93 -1.38 -13.59
CA ARG A 246 -11.57 -0.87 -13.39
C ARG A 246 -10.71 -1.08 -14.64
N ASN A 247 -11.21 -0.55 -15.75
CA ASN A 247 -10.60 -0.68 -17.06
C ASN A 247 -9.41 0.28 -17.22
N ASP A 248 -8.24 -0.23 -17.63
CA ASP A 248 -7.02 0.60 -17.78
C ASP A 248 -7.18 1.72 -18.83
N VAL A 249 -7.99 1.51 -19.88
CA VAL A 249 -8.25 2.55 -20.90
C VAL A 249 -9.02 3.72 -20.29
N LYS A 250 -10.02 3.44 -19.43
CA LYS A 250 -10.70 4.49 -18.65
C LYS A 250 -9.66 5.19 -17.76
N GLY A 251 -8.80 4.44 -17.08
CA GLY A 251 -7.75 4.97 -16.21
C GLY A 251 -6.79 5.92 -16.95
N VAL A 252 -6.35 5.57 -18.17
CA VAL A 252 -5.54 6.47 -19.01
C VAL A 252 -6.31 7.75 -19.36
N ILE A 253 -7.58 7.65 -19.75
CA ILE A 253 -8.40 8.83 -20.09
C ILE A 253 -8.55 9.76 -18.88
N PHE A 254 -8.89 9.22 -17.72
CA PHE A 254 -9.03 10.00 -16.49
C PHE A 254 -7.70 10.61 -16.04
N THR A 255 -6.61 9.84 -16.10
CA THR A 255 -5.26 10.35 -15.81
C THR A 255 -4.94 11.55 -16.71
N MET A 256 -5.20 11.45 -18.00
CA MET A 256 -4.95 12.56 -18.93
C MET A 256 -5.84 13.76 -18.67
N TYR A 257 -7.11 13.54 -18.35
CA TYR A 257 -8.01 14.60 -17.92
C TYR A 257 -7.42 15.32 -16.69
N GLU A 258 -7.09 14.59 -15.63
CA GLU A 258 -6.53 15.15 -14.40
C GLU A 258 -5.24 15.95 -14.65
N LEU A 259 -4.30 15.40 -15.43
CA LEU A 259 -3.04 16.07 -15.73
C LEU A 259 -3.20 17.36 -16.56
N ILE A 260 -4.21 17.41 -17.43
CA ILE A 260 -4.46 18.57 -18.30
C ILE A 260 -5.27 19.65 -17.58
N THR A 261 -6.32 19.25 -16.85
CA THR A 261 -7.30 20.17 -16.27
C THR A 261 -6.98 20.53 -14.82
N GLN A 262 -6.16 19.73 -14.14
CA GLN A 262 -5.96 19.78 -12.68
C GLN A 262 -7.29 19.66 -11.91
N ASP A 263 -8.30 19.03 -12.51
CA ASP A 263 -9.60 18.75 -11.91
C ASP A 263 -9.64 17.32 -11.39
N TYR A 264 -9.74 17.19 -10.06
CA TYR A 264 -9.77 15.91 -9.35
C TYR A 264 -11.17 15.54 -8.84
N SER A 265 -12.21 16.29 -9.22
CA SER A 265 -13.58 16.11 -8.74
C SER A 265 -14.19 14.75 -9.11
N LEU A 266 -13.66 14.11 -10.15
CA LEU A 266 -14.15 12.82 -10.63
C LEU A 266 -13.63 11.63 -9.83
N ARG A 267 -12.64 11.82 -8.93
CA ARG A 267 -12.08 10.74 -8.10
C ARG A 267 -13.10 10.11 -7.16
N SER A 268 -14.11 10.86 -6.73
CA SER A 268 -15.18 10.36 -5.85
C SER A 268 -16.29 9.60 -6.60
N VAL A 269 -16.23 9.55 -7.94
CA VAL A 269 -17.24 8.87 -8.75
C VAL A 269 -16.92 7.37 -8.83
N PRO A 270 -17.88 6.47 -8.52
CA PRO A 270 -17.65 5.03 -8.63
C PRO A 270 -17.27 4.61 -10.05
N HIS A 271 -16.36 3.63 -10.18
CA HIS A 271 -15.86 3.13 -11.48
C HIS A 271 -16.96 2.57 -12.41
N GLU A 272 -18.08 2.13 -11.83
CA GLU A 272 -19.27 1.60 -12.53
C GLU A 272 -20.02 2.66 -13.36
N LYS A 273 -19.76 3.96 -13.11
CA LYS A 273 -20.45 5.08 -13.76
C LYS A 273 -19.68 5.70 -14.92
#